data_AF-A0A1C2D8V3-F1
#
_entry.id   AF-A0A1C2D8V3-F1
#
_cell.length_a   1.000
_cell.length_b   1.000
_cell.length_c   1.000
_cell.angle_alpha   90.00
_cell.angle_beta   90.00
_cell.angle_gamma   90.00
#
_symmetry.space_group_name_H-M   'P 1'
#
loop_
_entity.id
_entity.type
_entity.pdbx_description
1 polymer ?
#
loop_
_entity_poly.entity_id
_entity_poly.type
_entity_poly.pdbx_seq_one_letter_code
_entity_poly.pdbx_strand_id
1 'polypeptide(L)'
;MPKRNNKRRRVSKLKANDYGIHLLVGVKGPRAWKVTIYRDGRTFNRLFSFSRYGGRDPARQAADACRDQLLLAHLPKLSRDIRQRIIATNTSGYPGVHYRCYTGIAYWVARTTLRNGSSVTKSFRVEHYGYERAKELAIRERERQLDGIGDYRSFKVVEGERRLMQLLVENPALEIAGA
;
A
#
# COMPACT_ATOMS: atom_id res chain seq x y z
N MET A 1 1.12 42.85 27.28
CA MET A 1 1.96 41.94 26.44
C MET A 1 1.06 40.86 25.82
N PRO A 2 0.66 40.92 24.54
CA PRO A 2 -0.25 39.92 24.00
C PRO A 2 0.52 38.66 23.58
N LYS A 3 0.05 37.50 24.06
CA LYS A 3 0.62 36.18 23.81
C LYS A 3 0.49 35.80 22.33
N ARG A 4 1.62 35.47 21.70
CA ARG A 4 1.75 35.10 20.28
C ARG A 4 1.05 33.77 20.01
N ASN A 5 -0.14 33.84 19.40
CA ASN A 5 -0.97 32.70 19.04
C ASN A 5 -0.32 31.89 17.91
N ASN A 6 0.43 30.84 18.24
CA ASN A 6 1.15 29.99 17.28
C ASN A 6 0.22 28.94 16.63
N LYS A 7 -0.92 29.39 16.10
CA LYS A 7 -1.75 28.55 15.22
C LYS A 7 -1.04 28.46 13.88
N ARG A 8 -0.23 27.41 13.71
CA ARG A 8 0.27 26.97 12.39
C ARG A 8 -0.93 26.93 11.45
N ARG A 9 -1.06 27.94 10.57
CA ARG A 9 -2.08 28.00 9.53
C ARG A 9 -1.95 26.70 8.73
N ARG A 10 -2.94 25.81 8.90
CA ARG A 10 -3.06 24.57 8.13
C ARG A 10 -3.23 25.00 6.68
N VAL A 11 -2.15 24.99 5.90
CA VAL A 11 -2.20 25.25 4.46
C VAL A 11 -3.22 24.26 3.90
N SER A 12 -4.32 24.79 3.38
CA SER A 12 -5.36 24.00 2.73
C SER A 12 -4.70 23.25 1.57
N LYS A 13 -4.61 21.91 1.71
CA LYS A 13 -4.24 21.03 0.59
C LYS A 13 -5.36 21.16 -0.45
N LEU A 14 -5.20 22.06 -1.41
CA LEU A 14 -5.90 21.96 -2.69
C LEU A 14 -5.41 20.64 -3.34
N LYS A 15 -6.18 19.58 -3.09
CA LYS A 15 -5.91 18.21 -3.53
C LYS A 15 -6.15 18.10 -5.03
N ALA A 16 -5.20 18.54 -5.85
CA ALA A 16 -4.93 17.76 -7.05
C ALA A 16 -4.32 16.45 -6.54
N ASN A 17 -5.08 15.35 -6.60
CA ASN A 17 -4.70 14.02 -6.12
C ASN A 17 -3.62 13.38 -7.01
N ASP A 18 -2.52 14.08 -7.23
CA ASP A 18 -1.37 13.55 -7.98
C ASP A 18 -0.55 12.69 -7.04
N TYR A 19 -0.61 11.38 -7.26
CA TYR A 19 0.07 10.39 -6.43
C TYR A 19 1.54 10.73 -6.22
N GLY A 20 1.90 11.08 -4.99
CA GLY A 20 3.28 11.36 -4.60
C GLY A 20 3.86 12.67 -5.13
N ILE A 21 3.07 13.59 -5.71
CA ILE A 21 3.55 14.93 -6.11
C ILE A 21 2.89 16.01 -5.26
N HIS A 22 3.69 16.93 -4.75
CA HIS A 22 3.25 17.99 -3.87
C HIS A 22 3.77 19.35 -4.34
N LEU A 23 2.86 20.30 -4.52
CA LEU A 23 3.22 21.69 -4.77
C LEU A 23 3.72 22.34 -3.47
N LEU A 24 4.94 22.89 -3.50
CA LEU A 24 5.47 23.74 -2.46
C LEU A 24 5.51 25.17 -2.96
N VAL A 25 4.64 26.02 -2.43
CA VAL A 25 4.64 27.47 -2.68
C VAL A 25 4.40 28.14 -1.34
N GLY A 26 5.47 28.58 -0.68
CA GLY A 26 5.39 29.38 0.54
C GLY A 26 5.66 30.85 0.25
N VAL A 27 5.09 31.76 1.06
CA VAL A 27 5.32 33.22 0.94
C VAL A 27 6.81 33.58 1.06
N LYS A 28 7.57 32.83 1.86
CA LYS A 28 9.04 32.89 1.98
C LYS A 28 9.71 31.52 1.71
N GLY A 29 8.97 30.58 1.12
CA GLY A 29 9.39 29.19 0.98
C GLY A 29 9.80 28.84 -0.45
N PRO A 30 10.46 27.68 -0.66
CA PRO A 30 10.84 27.26 -2.00
C PRO A 30 9.60 27.11 -2.88
N ARG A 31 9.67 27.69 -4.08
CA ARG A 31 8.70 27.47 -5.16
C ARG A 31 9.14 26.26 -5.96
N ALA A 32 8.56 25.10 -5.67
CA ALA A 32 9.00 23.83 -6.20
C ALA A 32 7.89 22.78 -6.23
N TRP A 33 8.04 21.77 -7.08
CA TRP A 33 7.33 20.50 -6.94
C TRP A 33 8.19 19.52 -6.12
N LYS A 34 7.56 18.78 -5.23
CA LYS A 34 8.19 17.75 -4.42
C LYS A 34 7.57 16.40 -4.76
N VAL A 35 8.39 15.46 -5.21
CA VAL A 35 8.00 14.06 -5.38
C VAL A 35 8.32 13.32 -4.09
N THR A 36 7.37 12.57 -3.56
CA THR A 36 7.53 11.74 -2.36
C THR A 36 6.76 10.43 -2.53
N ILE A 37 7.50 9.33 -2.67
CA ILE A 37 6.95 7.97 -2.80
C ILE A 37 7.50 7.11 -1.65
N TYR A 38 6.61 6.39 -0.99
CA TYR A 38 6.95 5.45 0.09
C TYR A 38 6.88 4.02 -0.41
N ARG A 39 7.97 3.26 -0.29
CA ARG A 39 8.04 1.84 -0.70
C ARG A 39 8.90 1.07 0.29
N ASP A 40 8.36 -0.02 0.83
CA ASP A 40 9.12 -0.95 1.70
C ASP A 40 9.91 -0.29 2.83
N GLY A 41 9.30 0.68 3.51
CA GLY A 41 9.95 1.42 4.60
C GLY A 41 10.96 2.47 4.13
N ARG A 42 11.25 2.56 2.83
CA ARG A 42 12.09 3.60 2.22
C ARG A 42 11.23 4.74 1.69
N THR A 43 11.77 5.95 1.76
CA THR A 43 11.13 7.16 1.22
C THR A 43 11.99 7.74 0.12
N PHE A 44 11.45 7.79 -1.09
CA PHE A 44 12.08 8.44 -2.23
C PHE A 44 11.58 9.88 -2.29
N ASN A 45 12.48 10.83 -2.11
CA ASN A 45 12.17 12.25 -2.11
C ASN A 45 13.04 12.98 -3.14
N ARG A 46 12.40 13.80 -3.98
CA ARG A 46 13.04 14.65 -4.98
C ARG A 46 12.34 16.01 -5.06
N LEU A 47 13.11 17.07 -5.29
CA LEU A 47 12.62 18.44 -5.38
C LEU A 47 12.95 19.03 -6.75
N PHE A 48 11.96 19.70 -7.35
CA PHE A 48 12.02 20.32 -8.66
C PHE A 48 11.68 21.80 -8.51
N SER A 49 12.69 22.64 -8.30
CA SER A 49 12.50 24.09 -8.10
C SER A 49 12.17 24.82 -9.40
N PHE A 50 11.29 25.82 -9.32
CA PHE A 50 10.88 26.55 -10.51
C PHE A 50 12.04 27.34 -11.12
N SER A 51 12.94 27.86 -10.28
CA SER A 51 14.13 28.57 -10.73
C SER A 51 15.08 27.70 -11.56
N ARG A 52 15.23 26.41 -11.21
CA ARG A 52 16.15 25.50 -11.91
C ARG A 52 15.57 24.96 -13.21
N TYR A 53 14.26 24.75 -13.24
CA TYR A 53 13.59 24.13 -14.38
C TYR A 53 12.93 25.16 -15.31
N GLY A 54 13.03 26.46 -15.04
CA GLY A 54 12.51 27.50 -15.94
C GLY A 54 11.02 27.81 -15.76
N GLY A 55 10.46 27.51 -14.58
CA GLY A 55 9.08 27.84 -14.23
C GLY A 55 8.32 26.71 -13.57
N ARG A 56 7.02 26.93 -13.37
CA ARG A 56 6.13 25.96 -12.69
C ARG A 56 5.88 24.72 -13.55
N ASP A 57 5.60 24.90 -14.84
CA ASP A 57 5.17 23.81 -15.72
C ASP A 57 6.32 22.91 -16.16
N PRO A 58 7.50 23.45 -16.56
CA PRO A 58 8.66 22.61 -16.82
C PRO A 58 9.11 21.83 -15.57
N ALA A 59 9.08 22.45 -14.39
CA ALA A 59 9.35 21.77 -13.12
C ALA A 59 8.33 20.67 -12.84
N ARG A 60 7.08 20.85 -13.30
CA ARG A 60 6.01 19.86 -13.14
C ARG A 60 6.26 18.65 -14.03
N GLN A 61 6.58 18.86 -15.30
CA GLN A 61 6.91 17.80 -16.24
C GLN A 61 8.09 16.95 -15.73
N ALA A 62 9.15 17.58 -15.22
CA ALA A 62 10.27 16.88 -14.63
C ALA A 62 9.88 16.06 -13.38
N ALA A 63 8.98 16.59 -12.54
CA ALA A 63 8.45 15.88 -11.38
C ALA A 63 7.58 14.68 -11.77
N ASP A 64 6.73 14.80 -12.80
CA ASP A 64 5.91 13.72 -13.33
C ASP A 64 6.79 12.59 -13.90
N ALA A 65 7.77 12.92 -14.73
CA ALA A 65 8.73 11.93 -15.27
C ALA A 65 9.49 11.20 -14.15
N CYS A 66 9.95 11.93 -13.12
CA CYS A 66 10.61 11.33 -11.97
C CYS A 66 9.66 10.42 -11.16
N ARG A 67 8.40 10.81 -10.96
CA ARG A 67 7.40 9.96 -10.27
C ARG A 67 7.22 8.66 -11.02
N ASP A 68 7.08 8.73 -12.34
CA ASP A 68 6.79 7.57 -13.19
C ASP A 68 7.98 6.61 -13.22
N GLN A 69 9.20 7.13 -13.37
CA GLN A 69 10.42 6.34 -13.24
C GLN A 69 10.52 5.66 -11.87
N LEU A 70 10.23 6.38 -10.78
CA LEU A 70 10.26 5.81 -9.42
C LEU A 70 9.15 4.77 -9.21
N LEU A 71 7.98 4.95 -9.83
CA LEU A 71 6.88 4.00 -9.78
C LEU A 71 7.24 2.68 -10.44
N LEU A 72 7.87 2.74 -11.62
CA LEU A 72 8.29 1.56 -12.39
C LEU A 72 9.51 0.88 -11.76
N ALA A 73 10.50 1.65 -11.30
CA ALA A 73 11.68 1.11 -10.62
C ALA A 73 11.38 0.48 -9.26
N HIS A 74 10.32 0.96 -8.58
CA HIS A 74 9.93 0.51 -7.25
C HIS A 74 8.43 0.21 -7.20
N LEU A 75 8.06 -0.87 -7.90
CA LEU A 75 6.69 -1.38 -7.93
C LEU A 75 6.19 -1.65 -6.50
N PRO A 76 4.93 -1.33 -6.18
CA PRO A 76 4.32 -1.77 -4.93
C PRO A 76 4.31 -3.29 -4.83
N LYS A 77 4.28 -3.81 -3.62
CA LYS A 77 4.15 -5.25 -3.40
C LYS A 77 2.82 -5.79 -3.89
N LEU A 78 2.87 -7.05 -4.31
CA LEU A 78 1.70 -7.82 -4.63
C LEU A 78 0.86 -8.06 -3.38
N SER A 79 -0.45 -8.17 -3.59
CA SER A 79 -1.44 -8.31 -2.53
C SER A 79 -1.19 -9.62 -1.76
N ARG A 80 -0.78 -10.65 -2.50
CA ARG A 80 -0.44 -11.98 -1.98
C ARG A 80 0.79 -11.92 -1.07
N ASP A 81 1.89 -11.31 -1.51
CA ASP A 81 3.13 -11.16 -0.72
C ASP A 81 2.88 -10.52 0.65
N ILE A 82 2.08 -9.45 0.66
CA ILE A 82 1.75 -8.74 1.90
C ILE A 82 0.98 -9.65 2.86
N ARG A 83 0.06 -10.46 2.33
CA ARG A 83 -0.82 -11.34 3.10
C ARG A 83 -0.14 -12.63 3.54
N GLN A 84 0.90 -13.06 2.83
CA GLN A 84 1.69 -14.24 3.17
C GLN A 84 2.90 -13.93 4.06
N ARG A 85 3.10 -12.67 4.44
CA ARG A 85 4.12 -12.34 5.44
C ARG A 85 3.71 -12.85 6.82
N ILE A 86 4.55 -13.73 7.40
CA ILE A 86 4.45 -14.10 8.82
C ILE A 86 4.75 -12.87 9.68
N ILE A 87 3.88 -12.59 10.64
CA ILE A 87 4.05 -11.53 11.63
C ILE A 87 4.47 -12.13 12.97
N ALA A 88 5.13 -11.32 13.81
CA ALA A 88 5.66 -11.78 15.11
C ALA A 88 4.59 -12.38 16.05
N THR A 89 3.34 -11.95 15.92
CA THR A 89 2.22 -12.45 16.72
C THR A 89 1.58 -13.73 16.15
N ASN A 90 2.08 -14.25 15.03
CA ASN A 90 1.57 -15.49 14.45
C ASN A 90 2.17 -16.69 15.21
N THR A 91 1.31 -17.47 15.84
CA THR A 91 1.69 -18.66 16.60
C THR A 91 1.45 -19.97 15.84
N SER A 92 0.80 -19.91 14.67
CA SER A 92 0.41 -21.09 13.91
C SER A 92 1.48 -21.58 12.92
N GLY A 93 2.42 -20.69 12.56
CA GLY A 93 3.37 -20.86 11.46
C GLY A 93 2.77 -20.52 10.08
N TYR A 94 1.47 -20.23 10.00
CA TYR A 94 0.75 -19.98 8.75
C TYR A 94 0.07 -18.60 8.76
N PRO A 95 0.48 -17.65 7.88
CA PRO A 95 -0.10 -16.31 7.82
C PRO A 95 -1.62 -16.31 7.62
N GLY A 96 -2.34 -15.59 8.47
CA GLY A 96 -3.81 -15.51 8.42
C GLY A 96 -4.53 -16.75 8.97
N VAL A 97 -3.79 -17.77 9.41
CA VAL A 97 -4.34 -18.90 10.18
C VAL A 97 -3.99 -18.72 11.65
N HIS A 98 -4.95 -18.85 12.55
CA HIS A 98 -4.71 -18.72 13.98
C HIS A 98 -5.63 -19.62 14.79
N TYR A 99 -5.15 -20.05 15.94
CA TYR A 99 -5.92 -20.79 16.93
C TYR A 99 -6.67 -19.82 17.84
N ARG A 100 -7.93 -20.11 18.14
CA ARG A 100 -8.77 -19.32 19.06
C ARG A 100 -9.55 -20.26 19.96
N CYS A 101 -9.55 -19.98 21.26
CA CYS A 101 -10.44 -20.62 22.22
C CYS A 101 -11.40 -19.56 22.76
N TYR A 102 -12.70 -19.83 22.71
CA TYR A 102 -13.73 -18.97 23.27
C TYR A 102 -14.74 -19.83 24.00
N THR A 103 -15.03 -19.49 25.26
CA THR A 103 -15.99 -20.20 26.13
C THR A 103 -15.78 -21.73 26.14
N GLY A 104 -14.52 -22.17 26.20
CA GLY A 104 -14.15 -23.59 26.19
C GLY A 104 -14.15 -24.27 24.81
N ILE A 105 -14.63 -23.59 23.76
CA ILE A 105 -14.65 -24.15 22.41
C ILE A 105 -13.44 -23.65 21.62
N ALA A 106 -12.66 -24.60 21.12
CA ALA A 106 -11.45 -24.35 20.35
C ALA A 106 -11.70 -24.38 18.83
N TYR A 107 -11.07 -23.44 18.13
CA TYR A 107 -11.20 -23.25 16.69
C TYR A 107 -9.84 -22.99 16.04
N TRP A 108 -9.67 -23.56 14.85
CA TRP A 108 -8.71 -23.05 13.87
C TRP A 108 -9.43 -22.11 12.90
N VAL A 109 -8.87 -20.91 12.72
CA VAL A 109 -9.52 -19.84 11.96
C VAL A 109 -8.64 -19.40 10.80
N ALA A 110 -9.20 -19.43 9.59
CA ALA A 110 -8.62 -18.84 8.40
C ALA A 110 -9.26 -17.47 8.16
N ARG A 111 -8.43 -16.42 8.09
CA ARG A 111 -8.88 -15.05 7.88
C ARG A 111 -8.04 -14.35 6.82
N THR A 112 -8.73 -13.65 5.91
CA THR A 112 -8.09 -12.83 4.87
C THR A 112 -8.78 -11.49 4.70
N THR A 113 -8.00 -10.40 4.66
CA THR A 113 -8.51 -9.07 4.33
C THR A 113 -8.65 -8.90 2.82
N LEU A 114 -9.84 -8.54 2.35
CA LEU A 114 -10.16 -8.25 0.95
C LEU A 114 -9.67 -6.87 0.51
N ARG A 115 -9.75 -6.58 -0.79
CA ARG A 115 -9.32 -5.30 -1.38
C ARG A 115 -10.11 -4.09 -0.87
N ASN A 116 -11.39 -4.27 -0.58
CA ASN A 116 -12.26 -3.23 -0.02
C ASN A 116 -12.05 -3.01 1.51
N GLY A 117 -11.10 -3.72 2.13
CA GLY A 117 -10.80 -3.63 3.56
C GLY A 117 -11.67 -4.51 4.45
N SER A 118 -12.70 -5.18 3.92
CA SER A 118 -13.44 -6.19 4.69
C SER A 118 -12.60 -7.47 4.87
N SER A 119 -13.06 -8.40 5.70
CA SER A 119 -12.37 -9.68 5.89
C SER A 119 -13.29 -10.85 5.59
N VAL A 120 -12.79 -11.84 4.86
CA VAL A 120 -13.39 -13.18 4.81
C VAL A 120 -12.79 -14.02 5.92
N THR A 121 -13.64 -14.74 6.65
CA THR A 121 -13.22 -15.57 7.78
C THR A 121 -14.00 -16.86 7.77
N LYS A 122 -13.32 -17.97 8.07
CA LYS A 122 -13.96 -19.28 8.29
C LYS A 122 -13.24 -19.98 9.42
N SER A 123 -14.01 -20.68 10.25
CA SER A 123 -13.51 -21.38 11.43
C SER A 123 -13.85 -22.86 11.38
N PHE A 124 -12.97 -23.68 11.97
CA PHE A 124 -13.08 -25.12 12.04
C PHE A 124 -12.95 -25.52 13.51
N ARG A 125 -14.01 -26.12 14.07
CA ARG A 125 -14.05 -26.55 15.47
C ARG A 125 -13.11 -27.73 15.70
N VAL A 126 -12.25 -27.61 16.70
CA VAL A 126 -11.32 -28.67 17.10
C VAL A 126 -12.07 -29.88 17.65
N GLU A 127 -13.18 -29.66 18.37
CA GLU A 127 -14.03 -30.74 18.88
C GLU A 127 -14.56 -31.67 17.77
N HIS A 128 -14.90 -31.11 16.60
CA HIS A 128 -15.49 -31.89 15.51
C HIS A 128 -14.45 -32.56 14.62
N TYR A 129 -13.34 -31.88 14.33
CA TYR A 129 -12.35 -32.36 13.36
C TYR A 129 -11.08 -32.93 14.02
N GLY A 130 -10.82 -32.65 15.29
CA GLY A 130 -9.51 -32.84 15.91
C GLY A 130 -8.54 -31.67 15.64
N TYR A 131 -7.51 -31.53 16.47
CA TYR A 131 -6.61 -30.37 16.43
C TYR A 131 -5.88 -30.22 15.09
N GLU A 132 -5.18 -31.28 14.66
CA GLU A 132 -4.39 -31.27 13.42
C GLU A 132 -5.27 -31.10 12.18
N ARG A 133 -6.36 -31.85 12.10
CA ARG A 133 -7.25 -31.80 10.94
C ARG A 133 -7.98 -30.46 10.83
N ALA A 134 -8.41 -29.86 11.95
CA ALA A 134 -8.97 -28.51 11.93
C ALA A 134 -7.93 -27.48 11.45
N LYS A 135 -6.65 -27.63 11.82
CA LYS A 135 -5.55 -26.79 11.32
C LYS A 135 -5.38 -26.93 9.81
N GLU A 136 -5.32 -28.15 9.29
CA GLU A 136 -5.22 -28.41 7.85
C GLU A 136 -6.37 -27.78 7.07
N LEU A 137 -7.60 -27.92 7.56
CA LEU A 137 -8.78 -27.33 6.92
C LEU A 137 -8.69 -25.81 6.89
N ALA A 138 -8.21 -25.19 7.97
CA ALA A 138 -7.97 -23.75 8.00
C ALA A 138 -6.88 -23.30 7.01
N ILE A 139 -5.80 -24.09 6.85
CA ILE A 139 -4.75 -23.79 5.87
C ILE A 139 -5.30 -23.88 4.43
N ARG A 140 -6.00 -24.96 4.08
CA ARG A 140 -6.60 -25.11 2.74
C ARG A 140 -7.62 -24.02 2.43
N GLU A 141 -8.43 -23.65 3.42
CA GLU A 141 -9.36 -22.53 3.27
C GLU A 141 -8.63 -21.21 3.07
N ARG A 142 -7.52 -21.00 3.79
CA ARG A 142 -6.70 -19.79 3.64
C ARG A 142 -6.14 -19.66 2.22
N GLU A 143 -5.71 -20.76 1.61
CA GLU A 143 -5.27 -20.80 0.21
C GLU A 143 -6.41 -20.41 -0.73
N ARG A 144 -7.59 -21.02 -0.57
CA ARG A 144 -8.79 -20.66 -1.36
C ARG A 144 -9.14 -19.18 -1.24
N GLN A 145 -9.06 -18.61 -0.04
CA GLN A 145 -9.31 -17.19 0.18
C GLN A 145 -8.27 -16.30 -0.50
N LEU A 146 -7.00 -16.72 -0.57
CA LEU A 146 -5.97 -15.97 -1.29
C LEU A 146 -6.20 -16.01 -2.80
N ASP A 147 -6.53 -17.17 -3.34
CA ASP A 147 -6.78 -17.33 -4.78
C ASP A 147 -8.02 -16.53 -5.20
N GLY A 148 -9.08 -16.52 -4.37
CA GLY A 148 -10.31 -15.77 -4.64
C GLY A 148 -10.15 -14.24 -4.64
N ILE A 149 -9.09 -13.70 -4.03
CA ILE A 149 -8.80 -12.25 -4.07
C ILE A 149 -8.11 -11.85 -5.38
N GLY A 150 -7.45 -12.82 -6.03
CA GLY A 150 -6.52 -12.55 -7.12
C GLY A 150 -5.27 -11.81 -6.66
N ASP A 151 -4.36 -11.57 -7.60
CA ASP A 151 -3.17 -10.77 -7.32
C ASP A 151 -3.27 -9.36 -7.92
N TYR A 152 -2.91 -8.38 -7.10
CA TYR A 152 -2.94 -6.97 -7.49
C TYR A 152 -1.88 -6.19 -6.71
N ARG A 153 -1.37 -5.12 -7.31
CA ARG A 153 -0.39 -4.26 -6.65
C ARG A 153 -1.08 -3.44 -5.56
N SER A 154 -0.63 -3.55 -4.31
CA SER A 154 -1.28 -2.90 -3.16
C SER A 154 -0.86 -1.44 -3.05
N PHE A 155 -1.76 -0.54 -3.44
CA PHE A 155 -1.59 0.91 -3.25
C PHE A 155 -2.34 1.43 -2.02
N LYS A 156 -1.76 2.44 -1.35
CA LYS A 156 -2.44 3.19 -0.28
C LYS A 156 -3.50 4.15 -0.82
N VAL A 157 -3.40 4.54 -2.08
CA VAL A 157 -4.26 5.55 -2.72
C VAL A 157 -4.53 5.11 -4.16
N VAL A 158 -5.78 5.22 -4.60
CA VAL A 158 -6.26 4.70 -5.90
C VAL A 158 -5.59 5.39 -7.08
N GLU A 159 -5.23 6.67 -6.97
CA GLU A 159 -4.58 7.43 -8.03
C GLU A 159 -3.18 6.89 -8.37
N GLY A 160 -2.48 6.32 -7.39
CA GLY A 160 -1.20 5.65 -7.64
C GLY A 160 -1.37 4.38 -8.45
N GLU A 161 -2.43 3.63 -8.18
CA GLU A 161 -2.77 2.44 -8.94
C GLU A 161 -3.13 2.80 -10.39
N ARG A 162 -4.02 3.78 -10.58
CA ARG A 162 -4.40 4.26 -11.91
C ARG A 162 -3.20 4.72 -12.72
N ARG A 163 -2.28 5.48 -12.10
CA ARG A 163 -1.09 5.96 -12.81
C ARG A 163 -0.17 4.80 -13.21
N LEU A 164 0.04 3.81 -12.34
CA LEU A 164 0.83 2.64 -12.71
C LEU A 164 0.18 1.88 -13.86
N MET A 165 -1.13 1.67 -13.83
CA MET A 165 -1.84 0.98 -14.92
C MET A 165 -1.70 1.73 -16.25
N GLN A 166 -1.82 3.06 -16.25
CA GLN A 166 -1.55 3.88 -17.44
C GLN A 166 -0.12 3.71 -17.94
N LEU A 167 0.88 3.76 -17.06
CA LEU A 167 2.29 3.59 -17.43
C LEU A 167 2.60 2.23 -18.04
N LEU A 168 1.95 1.16 -17.56
CA LEU A 168 2.09 -0.19 -18.09
C LEU A 168 1.45 -0.31 -19.48
N VAL A 169 0.29 0.30 -19.70
CA VAL A 169 -0.36 0.36 -21.02
C VAL A 169 0.47 1.19 -22.00
N GLU A 170 1.05 2.31 -21.55
CA GLU A 170 1.92 3.19 -22.35
C GLU A 170 3.27 2.52 -22.68
N ASN A 171 3.71 1.51 -21.91
CA ASN A 171 4.99 0.82 -22.07
C ASN A 171 4.83 -0.72 -22.01
N PRO A 172 4.25 -1.35 -23.04
CA PRO A 172 3.97 -2.79 -23.05
C PRO A 172 5.22 -3.69 -22.94
N ALA A 173 6.41 -3.16 -23.24
CA ALA A 173 7.69 -3.87 -23.09
C ALA A 173 8.07 -4.18 -21.61
N LEU A 174 7.39 -3.57 -20.63
CA LEU A 174 7.67 -3.75 -19.20
C LEU A 174 6.85 -4.88 -18.54
N GLU A 175 5.91 -5.52 -19.25
CA GLU A 175 5.14 -6.65 -18.71
C GLU A 175 5.97 -7.94 -18.52
N ILE A 176 7.14 -8.05 -19.16
CA ILE A 176 7.91 -9.31 -19.24
C ILE A 176 8.89 -9.50 -18.07
N ALA A 177 9.17 -8.45 -17.28
CA ALA A 177 10.15 -8.53 -16.19
C ALA A 177 9.45 -8.66 -14.82
N GLY A 178 8.82 -9.80 -14.54
CA GLY A 178 8.15 -10.01 -13.26
C GLY A 178 7.56 -11.39 -13.01
N ALA A 179 8.21 -12.45 -13.50
CA ALA A 179 7.99 -13.83 -13.05
C ALA A 179 9.08 -14.22 -12.05
#